data_AF-A0A350WQ48-F1
#
_entry.id   AF-A0A350WQ48-F1
#
_cell.length_a   1.000
_cell.length_b   1.000
_cell.length_c   1.000
_cell.angle_alpha   90.00
_cell.angle_beta   90.00
_cell.angle_gamma   90.00
#
_symmetry.space_group_name_H-M   'P 1'
#
loop_
_entity.id
_entity.type
_entity.pdbx_description
1 polymer ?
#
loop_
_entity_poly.entity_id
_entity_poly.type
_entity_poly.pdbx_seq_one_letter_code
_entity_poly.pdbx_strand_id
1 'polypeptide(L)'
;MNDVGTTHAFVLSKGFAQVGNHSALIGEDDTRRLFAEVYADPDRPDVRPQEAYKSILSSIQPGWTLRLLQLFWPDPEPRLEFQKQVSQWETPLSEGLEILHQGLSLAVQEYPLPFVRRTVLEFVLPGDEGIAWWEGLSGLCGGFGLRIRYLDRNEIEGLTRWVLNPNLEYHQA
;
A
#
# COMPACT_ATOMS: atom_id res chain seq x y z
N MET A 1 20.03 -23.53 10.82
CA MET A 1 20.08 -22.84 9.52
C MET A 1 18.67 -22.35 9.28
N ASN A 2 18.42 -21.07 9.52
CA ASN A 2 17.09 -20.49 9.28
C ASN A 2 16.95 -20.42 7.76
N ASP A 3 16.09 -21.25 7.18
CA ASP A 3 15.63 -21.02 5.81
C ASP A 3 14.98 -19.64 5.80
N VAL A 4 15.72 -18.66 5.28
CA VAL A 4 15.14 -17.40 4.83
C VAL A 4 14.13 -17.83 3.78
N GLY A 5 12.85 -17.62 4.09
CA GLY A 5 11.73 -18.11 3.29
C GLY A 5 12.02 -17.86 1.82
N THR A 6 11.85 -18.91 1.01
CA THR A 6 11.96 -18.78 -0.44
C THR A 6 11.07 -17.63 -0.88
N THR A 7 11.66 -16.62 -1.52
CA THR A 7 10.92 -15.65 -2.31
C THR A 7 10.27 -16.47 -3.42
N HIS A 8 9.11 -17.09 -3.15
CA HIS A 8 8.21 -17.50 -4.22
C HIS A 8 8.15 -16.30 -5.16
N ALA A 9 8.45 -16.46 -6.44
CA ALA A 9 8.57 -15.39 -7.42
C ALA A 9 7.40 -14.43 -7.26
N PHE A 10 7.59 -13.40 -6.43
CA PHE A 10 6.44 -12.86 -5.69
C PHE A 10 5.63 -11.99 -6.64
N VAL A 11 6.32 -11.37 -7.59
CA VAL A 11 5.77 -10.61 -8.71
C VAL A 11 6.87 -10.46 -9.76
N LEU A 12 7.07 -11.46 -10.62
CA LEU A 12 7.45 -11.13 -11.99
C LEU A 12 6.12 -10.95 -12.72
N SER A 13 5.55 -9.75 -12.60
CA SER A 13 4.24 -9.50 -13.18
C SER A 13 4.35 -9.47 -14.69
N LYS A 14 3.44 -10.16 -15.37
CA LYS A 14 3.28 -10.08 -16.83
C LYS A 14 2.64 -8.77 -17.30
N GLY A 15 2.31 -7.87 -16.37
CA GLY A 15 1.69 -6.57 -16.62
C GLY A 15 0.43 -6.36 -15.80
N PHE A 16 -0.45 -5.49 -16.29
CA PHE A 16 -1.72 -5.14 -15.65
C PHE A 16 -2.90 -5.44 -16.58
N ALA A 17 -4.04 -5.79 -15.99
CA ALA A 17 -5.32 -5.84 -16.68
C ALA A 17 -6.36 -5.06 -15.89
N GLN A 18 -7.36 -4.52 -16.59
CA GLN A 18 -8.51 -3.89 -15.96
C GLN A 18 -9.57 -4.95 -15.63
N VAL A 19 -10.06 -4.94 -14.39
CA VAL A 19 -11.15 -5.81 -13.93
C VAL A 19 -12.21 -4.91 -13.30
N GLY A 20 -13.31 -4.68 -14.02
CA GLY A 20 -14.30 -3.68 -13.62
C GLY A 20 -13.62 -2.31 -13.45
N ASN A 21 -13.73 -1.73 -12.25
CA ASN A 21 -13.11 -0.45 -11.91
C ASN A 21 -11.72 -0.58 -11.27
N HIS A 22 -11.16 -1.79 -11.20
CA HIS A 22 -9.90 -2.06 -10.51
C HIS A 22 -8.77 -2.45 -11.45
N SER A 23 -7.56 -1.98 -11.13
CA SER A 23 -6.34 -2.47 -11.76
C SER A 23 -5.91 -3.78 -11.11
N ALA A 24 -5.78 -4.83 -11.91
CA ALA A 24 -5.31 -6.13 -11.47
C ALA A 24 -3.88 -6.36 -12.00
N LEU A 25 -3.01 -6.83 -11.11
CA LEU A 25 -1.67 -7.28 -11.46
C LEU A 25 -1.74 -8.71 -12.00
N ILE A 26 -1.10 -9.00 -13.13
CA ILE A 26 -1.03 -10.35 -13.68
C ILE A 26 0.19 -11.06 -13.11
N GLY A 27 -0.03 -12.09 -12.30
CA GLY A 27 1.05 -12.95 -11.79
C GLY A 27 1.69 -13.80 -12.88
N GLU A 28 2.86 -14.40 -12.59
CA GLU A 28 3.48 -15.37 -13.51
C GLU A 28 2.57 -16.56 -13.81
N ASP A 29 1.73 -16.93 -12.84
CA ASP A 29 0.71 -17.96 -12.90
C ASP A 29 -0.55 -17.56 -13.69
N ASP A 30 -0.50 -16.43 -14.42
CA ASP A 30 -1.60 -15.83 -15.17
C ASP A 30 -2.83 -15.47 -14.32
N THR A 31 -2.66 -15.45 -12.99
CA THR A 31 -3.74 -15.04 -12.09
C THR A 31 -3.85 -13.52 -12.03
N ARG A 32 -5.09 -13.03 -11.91
CA ARG A 32 -5.40 -11.61 -11.73
C ARG A 32 -5.43 -11.30 -10.24
N ARG A 33 -4.58 -10.38 -9.78
CA ARG A 33 -4.41 -10.06 -8.36
C ARG A 33 -4.83 -8.63 -8.08
N LEU A 34 -5.78 -8.47 -7.16
CA LEU A 34 -6.32 -7.18 -6.72
C LEU A 34 -5.69 -6.79 -5.38
N PHE A 35 -5.46 -5.50 -5.20
CA PHE A 35 -4.81 -4.97 -4.00
C PHE A 35 -5.63 -3.87 -3.34
N ALA A 36 -5.72 -3.90 -2.02
CA ALA A 36 -6.35 -2.86 -1.23
C ALA A 36 -5.62 -2.66 0.08
N GLU A 37 -5.62 -1.43 0.57
CA GLU A 37 -5.12 -1.09 1.89
C GLU A 37 -6.27 -0.96 2.90
N VAL A 38 -6.06 -1.54 4.07
CA VAL A 38 -6.96 -1.50 5.21
C VAL A 38 -6.36 -0.59 6.26
N TYR A 39 -7.13 0.40 6.71
CA TYR A 39 -6.71 1.32 7.75
C TYR A 39 -7.87 1.69 8.68
N ALA A 40 -7.54 2.10 9.89
CA ALA A 40 -8.51 2.58 10.86
C ALA A 40 -9.11 3.90 10.37
N ASP A 41 -10.44 4.04 10.51
CA ASP A 41 -11.09 5.32 10.29
C ASP A 41 -10.61 6.31 11.38
N PRO A 42 -9.90 7.40 11.03
CA PRO A 42 -9.37 8.32 12.02
C PRO A 42 -10.48 9.07 12.78
N ASP A 43 -11.68 9.14 12.21
CA ASP A 43 -12.83 9.83 12.78
C ASP A 43 -13.64 8.94 13.73
N ARG A 44 -13.27 7.66 13.88
CA ARG A 44 -13.98 6.71 14.74
C ARG A 44 -13.12 6.24 15.92
N PRO A 45 -13.60 6.40 17.16
CA PRO A 45 -12.90 5.89 18.35
C PRO A 45 -13.10 4.38 18.57
N ASP A 46 -14.15 3.77 18.00
CA ASP A 46 -14.60 2.40 18.25
C ASP A 46 -14.18 1.41 17.16
N VAL A 47 -12.92 1.46 16.75
CA VAL A 47 -12.38 0.58 15.69
C VAL A 47 -12.22 -0.85 16.21
N ARG A 48 -12.79 -1.83 15.48
CA ARG A 48 -12.83 -3.26 15.86
C ARG A 48 -12.16 -4.14 14.80
N PRO A 49 -10.82 -4.08 14.65
CA PRO A 49 -10.13 -4.73 13.54
C PRO A 49 -10.19 -6.26 13.60
N GLN A 50 -10.19 -6.84 14.81
CA GLN A 50 -10.28 -8.30 14.97
C GLN A 50 -11.61 -8.87 14.47
N GLU A 51 -12.71 -8.16 14.68
CA GLU A 51 -14.03 -8.56 14.20
C GLU A 51 -14.11 -8.43 12.69
N ALA A 52 -13.59 -7.32 12.13
CA ALA A 52 -13.51 -7.15 10.68
C ALA A 52 -12.72 -8.27 10.00
N TYR A 53 -11.54 -8.63 10.52
CA TYR A 53 -10.74 -9.72 9.94
C TYR A 53 -11.45 -11.07 10.01
N LYS A 54 -12.16 -11.36 11.12
CA LYS A 54 -13.00 -12.56 11.21
C LYS A 54 -14.12 -12.54 10.16
N SER A 55 -14.81 -11.42 10.01
CA SER A 55 -15.86 -11.25 9.01
C SER A 55 -15.34 -11.43 7.58
N ILE A 56 -14.19 -10.84 7.24
CA ILE A 56 -13.52 -11.03 5.95
C ILE A 56 -13.26 -12.51 5.71
N LEU A 57 -12.53 -13.17 6.63
CA LEU A 57 -12.16 -14.58 6.47
C LEU A 57 -13.38 -15.51 6.40
N SER A 58 -14.44 -15.22 7.16
CA SER A 58 -15.68 -16.00 7.15
C SER A 58 -16.52 -15.85 5.88
N SER A 59 -16.31 -14.77 5.14
CA SER A 59 -17.05 -14.45 3.91
C SER A 59 -16.39 -14.99 2.63
N ILE A 60 -15.17 -15.52 2.75
CA ILE A 60 -14.43 -16.09 1.62
C ILE A 60 -14.94 -17.48 1.28
N GLN A 61 -15.08 -17.75 -0.02
CA GLN A 61 -15.50 -19.05 -0.53
C GLN A 61 -14.33 -20.05 -0.59
N PRO A 62 -14.59 -21.36 -0.45
CA PRO A 62 -13.58 -22.38 -0.66
C PRO A 62 -12.87 -22.24 -2.04
N GLY A 63 -11.54 -22.34 -2.04
CA GLY A 63 -10.72 -22.22 -3.24
C GLY A 63 -10.31 -20.79 -3.60
N TRP A 64 -10.87 -19.78 -2.94
CA TRP A 64 -10.42 -18.40 -3.11
C TRP A 64 -9.15 -18.13 -2.28
N THR A 65 -8.28 -17.25 -2.80
CA THR A 65 -7.02 -16.92 -2.14
C THR A 65 -7.00 -15.45 -1.74
N LEU A 66 -6.93 -15.19 -0.44
CA LEU A 66 -6.69 -13.87 0.14
C LEU A 66 -5.41 -13.92 0.98
N ARG A 67 -4.55 -12.91 0.85
CA ARG A 67 -3.37 -12.73 1.68
C ARG A 67 -3.42 -11.37 2.36
N LEU A 68 -2.92 -11.34 3.59
CA LEU A 68 -2.73 -10.13 4.38
C LEU A 68 -1.22 -9.84 4.47
N LEU A 69 -0.81 -8.70 3.97
CA LEU A 69 0.56 -8.21 3.98
C LEU A 69 0.66 -7.09 5.01
N GLN A 70 1.46 -7.31 6.05
CA GLN A 70 1.83 -6.26 7.00
C GLN A 70 3.20 -5.73 6.64
N LEU A 71 3.24 -4.48 6.18
CA LEU A 71 4.46 -3.82 5.77
C LEU A 71 4.90 -2.88 6.89
N PHE A 72 6.15 -3.04 7.32
CA PHE A 72 6.81 -2.13 8.25
C PHE A 72 8.15 -1.75 7.65
N TRP A 73 8.25 -0.55 7.08
CA TRP A 73 9.41 -0.14 6.31
C TRP A 73 9.72 1.35 6.47
N PRO A 74 11.00 1.77 6.44
CA PRO A 74 11.36 3.18 6.38
C PRO A 74 10.78 3.85 5.14
N ASP A 75 10.02 4.93 5.32
CA ASP A 75 9.36 5.67 4.24
C ASP A 75 10.05 7.02 3.98
N PRO A 76 10.75 7.17 2.84
CA PRO A 76 11.40 8.43 2.48
C PRO A 76 10.43 9.46 1.89
N GLU A 77 9.22 9.11 1.47
CA GLU A 77 8.33 10.06 0.79
C GLU A 77 7.93 11.25 1.66
N PRO A 78 7.51 11.09 2.93
CA PRO A 78 7.18 12.22 3.79
C PRO A 78 8.35 13.18 3.98
N ARG A 79 9.58 12.63 4.02
CA ARG A 79 10.81 13.41 4.10
C ARG A 79 11.04 14.21 2.82
N LEU A 80 10.98 13.56 1.67
CA LEU A 80 11.21 14.19 0.37
C LEU A 80 10.17 15.28 0.09
N GLU A 81 8.90 15.03 0.43
CA GLU A 81 7.83 16.01 0.27
C GLU A 81 8.01 17.20 1.22
N PHE A 82 8.41 16.97 2.48
CA PHE A 82 8.75 18.06 3.40
C PHE A 82 9.94 18.89 2.89
N GLN A 83 11.01 18.24 2.41
CA GLN A 83 12.17 18.93 1.82
C GLN A 83 11.76 19.78 0.61
N LYS A 84 10.90 19.24 -0.25
CA LYS A 84 10.35 19.96 -1.40
C LYS A 84 9.57 21.20 -0.96
N GLN A 85 8.70 21.08 0.04
CA GLN A 85 7.94 22.21 0.56
C GLN A 85 8.85 23.29 1.17
N VAL A 86 9.86 22.90 1.96
CA VAL A 86 10.85 23.83 2.53
C VAL A 86 11.63 24.56 1.43
N SER A 87 12.02 23.84 0.36
CA SER A 87 12.74 24.42 -0.77
C SER A 87 11.91 25.39 -1.63
N GLN A 88 10.57 25.31 -1.51
CA GLN A 88 9.62 26.18 -2.23
C GLN A 88 9.25 27.43 -1.43
N TRP A 89 9.71 27.57 -0.18
CA TRP A 89 9.52 28.81 0.56
C TRP A 89 10.21 29.95 -0.19
N GLU A 90 9.51 31.08 -0.35
CA GLU A 90 10.06 32.25 -1.01
C GLU A 90 11.42 32.62 -0.40
N THR A 91 12.35 33.08 -1.25
CA THR A 91 13.73 33.35 -0.87
C THR A 91 13.76 34.21 0.41
N PRO A 92 14.47 33.79 1.46
CA PRO A 92 14.48 34.48 2.76
C PRO A 92 14.73 35.98 2.60
N LEU A 93 13.74 36.82 2.93
CA LEU A 93 13.90 38.28 3.01
C LEU A 93 14.77 38.70 4.21
N SER A 94 15.11 37.76 5.11
CA SER A 94 15.88 38.01 6.32
C SER A 94 16.78 36.82 6.70
N GLU A 95 17.90 37.14 7.34
CA GLU A 95 18.90 36.20 7.87
C GLU A 95 18.29 35.13 8.80
N GLY A 96 17.29 35.50 9.59
CA GLY A 96 16.61 34.55 10.50
C GLY A 96 15.84 33.44 9.78
N LEU A 97 15.23 33.75 8.62
CA LEU A 97 14.50 32.76 7.83
C LEU A 97 15.47 31.84 7.06
N GLU A 98 16.65 32.33 6.69
CA GLU A 98 17.73 31.51 6.12
C GLU A 98 18.29 30.51 7.13
N ILE A 99 18.55 30.97 8.38
CA ILE A 99 18.98 30.08 9.48
C ILE A 99 17.93 29.02 9.77
N LEU A 100 16.65 29.37 9.77
CA LEU A 100 15.55 28.42 9.95
C LEU A 100 15.51 27.38 8.82
N HIS A 101 15.65 27.81 7.56
CA HIS A 101 15.70 26.93 6.40
C HIS A 101 16.87 25.93 6.49
N GLN A 102 18.07 26.40 6.85
CA GLN A 102 19.24 25.55 7.05
C GLN A 102 19.03 24.56 8.21
N GLY A 103 18.50 25.03 9.34
CA GLY A 103 18.21 24.19 10.51
C GLY A 103 17.19 23.09 10.22
N LEU A 104 16.09 23.42 9.52
CA LEU A 104 15.09 22.44 9.10
C LEU A 104 15.67 21.42 8.11
N SER A 105 16.45 21.87 7.13
CA SER A 105 17.10 20.99 6.16
C SER A 105 18.04 19.99 6.84
N LEU A 106 18.85 20.46 7.80
CA LEU A 106 19.78 19.62 8.55
C LEU A 106 19.04 18.62 9.45
N ALA A 107 18.04 19.09 10.21
CA ALA A 107 17.24 18.25 11.10
C ALA A 107 16.56 17.10 10.34
N VAL A 108 16.07 17.36 9.13
CA VAL A 108 15.41 16.36 8.28
C VAL A 108 16.39 15.32 7.74
N GLN A 109 17.65 15.70 7.50
CA GLN A 109 18.70 14.78 7.07
C GLN A 109 19.18 13.87 8.20
N GLU A 110 19.25 14.39 9.42
CA GLU A 110 19.76 13.66 10.59
C GLU A 110 18.70 12.79 11.27
N TYR A 111 17.40 13.11 11.12
CA TYR A 111 16.33 12.30 11.71
C TYR A 111 16.28 10.91 11.04
N PRO A 112 15.98 9.81 11.77
CA PRO A 112 15.70 8.53 11.14
C PRO A 112 14.48 8.61 10.23
N LEU A 113 14.41 7.76 9.20
CA LEU A 113 13.25 7.71 8.33
C LEU A 113 12.02 7.28 9.16
N PRO A 114 10.86 7.95 9.01
CA PRO A 114 9.64 7.48 9.63
C PRO A 114 9.33 6.07 9.10
N PHE A 115 8.85 5.19 9.96
CA PHE A 115 8.39 3.88 9.52
C PHE A 115 6.93 3.97 9.14
N VAL A 116 6.60 3.59 7.90
CA VAL A 116 5.21 3.40 7.51
C VAL A 116 4.77 2.00 7.94
N ARG A 117 3.55 1.92 8.48
CA ARG A 117 2.88 0.66 8.74
C ARG A 117 1.65 0.57 7.85
N ARG A 118 1.66 -0.36 6.91
CA ARG A 118 0.54 -0.59 5.97
C ARG A 118 0.00 -2.00 6.14
N THR A 119 -1.31 -2.14 6.09
CA THR A 119 -1.99 -3.45 6.04
C THR A 119 -2.62 -3.58 4.68
N VAL A 120 -2.04 -4.42 3.81
CA VAL A 120 -2.49 -4.61 2.43
C VAL A 120 -3.15 -5.98 2.29
N LEU A 121 -4.27 -6.03 1.61
CA LEU A 121 -4.93 -7.25 1.14
C LEU A 121 -4.52 -7.50 -0.31
N GLU A 122 -4.08 -8.72 -0.59
CA GLU A 122 -3.91 -9.26 -1.95
C GLU A 122 -5.00 -10.32 -2.15
N PHE A 123 -5.83 -10.15 -3.17
CA PHE A 123 -6.89 -11.10 -3.51
C PHE A 123 -6.68 -11.64 -4.93
N VAL A 124 -6.56 -12.97 -5.05
CA VAL A 124 -6.48 -13.65 -6.34
C VAL A 124 -7.89 -13.82 -6.88
N LEU A 125 -8.22 -13.13 -7.97
CA LEU A 125 -9.56 -13.07 -8.52
C LEU A 125 -9.96 -14.42 -9.15
N PRO A 126 -10.96 -15.13 -8.59
CA PRO A 126 -11.40 -16.43 -9.09
C PRO A 126 -12.42 -16.33 -10.24
N GLY A 127 -13.05 -15.17 -10.43
CA GLY A 127 -14.14 -14.95 -11.40
C GLY A 127 -15.01 -13.75 -11.01
N ASP A 128 -16.16 -13.58 -11.67
CA ASP A 128 -17.04 -12.41 -11.49
C ASP A 128 -17.62 -12.28 -10.08
N GLU A 129 -17.97 -13.40 -9.43
CA GLU A 129 -18.40 -13.39 -8.02
C GLU A 129 -17.35 -12.81 -7.08
N GLY A 130 -16.07 -13.00 -7.41
CA GLY A 130 -14.95 -12.43 -6.67
C GLY A 130 -14.89 -10.91 -6.74
N ILE A 131 -15.32 -10.31 -7.86
CA ILE A 131 -15.37 -8.85 -8.03
C ILE A 131 -16.42 -8.27 -7.08
N ALA A 132 -17.62 -8.84 -7.06
CA ALA A 132 -18.69 -8.37 -6.19
C ALA A 132 -18.31 -8.46 -4.70
N TRP A 133 -17.65 -9.55 -4.31
CA TRP A 133 -17.12 -9.70 -2.95
C TRP A 133 -16.04 -8.65 -2.63
N TRP A 134 -15.11 -8.43 -3.57
CA TRP A 134 -14.03 -7.47 -3.44
C TRP A 134 -14.55 -6.04 -3.25
N GLU A 135 -15.53 -5.62 -4.05
CA GLU A 135 -16.20 -4.32 -3.94
C GLU A 135 -17.02 -4.19 -2.64
N GLY A 136 -17.55 -5.32 -2.13
CA GLY A 136 -18.28 -5.38 -0.86
C GLY A 136 -17.42 -5.16 0.38
N LEU A 137 -16.09 -5.30 0.30
CA LEU A 137 -15.17 -5.17 1.45
C LEU A 137 -15.29 -3.81 2.13
N SER A 138 -15.51 -2.72 1.37
CA SER A 138 -15.65 -1.38 1.93
C SER A 138 -16.84 -1.29 2.89
N GLY A 139 -17.99 -1.85 2.50
CA GLY A 139 -19.19 -1.90 3.34
C GLY A 139 -19.02 -2.80 4.56
N LEU A 140 -18.41 -3.98 4.37
CA LEU A 140 -18.13 -4.92 5.46
C LEU A 140 -17.23 -4.28 6.52
N CYS A 141 -16.11 -3.69 6.11
CA CYS A 141 -15.14 -3.05 6.99
C CYS A 141 -15.68 -1.78 7.66
N GLY A 142 -16.51 -1.01 6.95
CA GLY A 142 -17.14 0.20 7.47
C GLY A 142 -17.97 -0.05 8.74
N GLY A 143 -18.60 -1.23 8.85
CA GLY A 143 -19.32 -1.65 10.06
C GLY A 143 -18.45 -1.76 11.33
N PHE A 144 -17.13 -1.89 11.16
CA PHE A 144 -16.16 -2.08 12.24
C PHE A 144 -15.19 -0.89 12.40
N GLY A 145 -15.48 0.25 11.74
CA GLY A 145 -14.63 1.44 11.80
C GLY A 145 -13.32 1.29 11.03
N LEU A 146 -13.26 0.40 10.04
CA LEU A 146 -12.15 0.30 9.09
C LEU A 146 -12.56 0.88 7.73
N ARG A 147 -11.60 1.48 7.05
CA ARG A 147 -11.75 1.92 5.66
C ARG A 147 -10.91 1.04 4.74
N ILE A 148 -11.44 0.81 3.55
CA ILE A 148 -10.76 0.13 2.45
C ILE A 148 -10.39 1.16 1.39
N ARG A 149 -9.12 1.19 1.00
CA ARG A 149 -8.65 1.94 -0.15
C ARG A 149 -8.11 0.96 -1.18
N TYR A 150 -8.83 0.79 -2.28
CA TYR A 150 -8.36 -0.01 -3.42
C TYR A 150 -7.16 0.67 -4.06
N LEU A 151 -6.08 -0.08 -4.27
CA LEU A 151 -4.86 0.45 -4.86
C LEU A 151 -5.00 0.55 -6.38
N ASP A 152 -4.59 1.69 -6.93
CA ASP A 152 -4.51 1.85 -8.38
C ASP A 152 -3.22 1.22 -8.95
N ARG A 153 -3.08 1.24 -10.28
CA ARG A 153 -1.90 0.72 -10.96
C ARG A 153 -0.59 1.30 -10.42
N ASN A 154 -0.48 2.61 -10.25
CA ASN A 154 0.76 3.27 -9.82
C ASN A 154 1.12 2.87 -8.39
N GLU A 155 0.11 2.76 -7.53
CA GLU A 155 0.28 2.30 -6.15
C GLU A 155 0.70 0.83 -6.07
N ILE A 156 0.15 -0.03 -6.94
CA ILE A 156 0.56 -1.44 -7.05
C ILE A 156 1.98 -1.54 -7.59
N GLU A 157 2.36 -0.77 -8.62
CA GLU A 157 3.74 -0.70 -9.13
C GLU A 157 4.71 -0.24 -8.02
N GLY A 158 4.35 0.80 -7.28
CA GLY A 158 5.13 1.29 -6.14
C GLY A 158 5.29 0.22 -5.06
N LEU A 159 4.18 -0.41 -4.66
CA LEU A 159 4.18 -1.48 -3.66
C LEU A 159 5.07 -2.65 -4.09
N THR A 160 4.97 -3.09 -5.34
CA THR A 160 5.73 -4.24 -5.84
C THR A 160 7.22 -3.94 -6.02
N ARG A 161 7.57 -2.72 -6.44
CA ARG A 161 8.97 -2.23 -6.41
C ARG A 161 9.53 -2.16 -4.99
N TRP A 162 8.72 -1.75 -4.01
CA TRP A 162 9.12 -1.65 -2.60
C TRP A 162 9.31 -3.03 -1.94
N VAL A 163 8.51 -4.03 -2.31
CA VAL A 163 8.56 -5.38 -1.71
C VAL A 163 9.62 -6.29 -2.35
N LEU A 164 9.97 -6.08 -3.62
CA LEU A 164 10.74 -7.07 -4.39
C LEU A 164 12.08 -6.59 -4.92
N ASN A 165 12.13 -5.44 -5.59
CA ASN A 165 13.35 -4.79 -6.05
C ASN A 165 12.99 -3.48 -6.80
N PRO A 166 13.67 -2.35 -6.58
CA PRO A 166 13.44 -1.11 -7.34
C PRO A 166 13.68 -1.20 -8.86
N ASN A 167 14.42 -2.21 -9.34
CA ASN A 167 14.78 -2.37 -10.75
C ASN A 167 13.77 -3.20 -11.57
N LEU A 168 12.55 -3.44 -11.06
CA LEU A 168 11.53 -4.18 -11.82
C LEU A 168 10.97 -3.28 -12.95
N GLU A 169 11.22 -3.66 -14.20
CA GLU A 169 10.65 -3.02 -15.38
C GLU A 169 9.26 -3.60 -15.69
N TYR A 170 8.24 -2.74 -15.75
CA TYR A 170 6.92 -3.13 -16.24
C TYR A 170 6.86 -2.85 -17.74
N HIS A 171 6.77 -3.90 -18.55
CA HIS A 171 6.50 -3.71 -19.98
C HIS A 171 5.04 -3.33 -20.17
N GLN A 172 4.80 -2.24 -20.91
CA GLN A 172 3.45 -1.90 -21.37
C GLN A 172 3.03 -2.95 -22.40
N ALA A 173 1.90 -3.60 -22.15
CA ALA A 173 1.15 -4.34 -23.17
C ALA A 173 0.32 -3.37 -24.00
#